data_AF-A0A450Y3K2-F1
#
_entry.id   AF-A0A450Y3K2-F1
#
_cell.length_a   1.000
_cell.length_b   1.000
_cell.length_c   1.000
_cell.angle_alpha   90.00
_cell.angle_beta   90.00
_cell.angle_gamma   90.00
#
_symmetry.space_group_name_H-M   'P 1'
#
loop_
_entity.id
_entity.type
_entity.pdbx_description
1 polymer ?
#
loop_
_entity_poly.entity_id
_entity_poly.type
_entity_poly.pdbx_seq_one_letter_code
_entity_poly.pdbx_strand_id
1 'polypeptide(L)'
;MFDNDIFEKWLDTKSQEIVEKMGQGEQLRTEEMMVLVLKAQSNHFHHLDLDLRNEMTALRGDFQGEMKTLRGNFQDEMKTLREDMNKRFENVDKRFESIDKRFESVDKRFEQVIRRIDRFMFWSLGITVAAAVFVVNYLKVA
;
A
#
# COMPACT_ATOMS: atom_id res chain seq x y z
N MET A 1 -44.46 23.27 -12.33
CA MET A 1 -43.98 22.66 -11.08
C MET A 1 -44.70 23.42 -9.98
N PHE A 2 -45.76 22.85 -9.41
CA PHE A 2 -46.45 23.49 -8.29
C PHE A 2 -45.44 23.64 -7.14
N ASP A 3 -45.44 24.77 -6.44
CA ASP A 3 -44.54 25.01 -5.30
C ASP A 3 -44.63 23.82 -4.34
N ASN A 4 -43.47 23.23 -4.05
CA ASN A 4 -43.33 21.91 -3.41
C ASN A 4 -43.95 21.83 -2.00
N ASP A 5 -44.35 22.96 -1.40
CA ASP A 5 -44.87 23.05 -0.03
C ASP A 5 -46.31 23.59 0.06
N ILE A 6 -46.98 23.94 -1.06
CA ILE A 6 -48.35 24.49 -0.99
C ILE A 6 -49.32 23.46 -0.40
N PHE A 7 -49.19 22.19 -0.81
CA PHE A 7 -50.04 21.12 -0.32
C PHE A 7 -49.80 20.83 1.16
N GLU A 8 -48.54 20.74 1.59
CA GLU A 8 -48.19 20.52 3.00
C GLU A 8 -48.68 21.67 3.90
N LYS A 9 -48.45 22.93 3.49
CA LYS A 9 -48.96 24.09 4.25
C LYS A 9 -50.49 24.08 4.35
N TRP A 10 -51.17 23.70 3.28
CA TRP A 10 -52.63 23.58 3.29
C TRP A 10 -53.10 22.43 4.19
N LEU A 11 -52.44 21.27 4.13
CA LEU A 11 -52.74 20.09 4.92
C LEU A 11 -52.54 20.36 6.41
N ASP A 12 -51.49 21.08 6.77
CA ASP A 12 -51.19 21.50 8.14
C ASP A 12 -52.27 22.42 8.68
N THR A 13 -52.58 23.47 7.93
CA THR A 13 -53.61 24.45 8.29
C THR A 13 -54.97 23.74 8.47
N LYS A 14 -55.37 22.88 7.53
CA LYS A 14 -56.63 22.14 7.63
C LYS A 14 -56.63 21.12 8.78
N SER A 15 -55.53 20.42 9.03
CA SER A 15 -55.47 19.51 10.16
C SER A 15 -55.63 20.26 11.50
N GLN A 16 -55.06 21.45 11.64
CA GLN A 16 -55.18 22.29 12.84
C GLN A 16 -56.62 22.76 13.04
N GLU A 17 -57.28 23.29 11.99
CA GLU A 17 -58.69 23.67 12.05
C GLU A 17 -59.59 22.50 12.48
N ILE A 18 -59.33 21.29 11.99
CA ILE A 18 -60.10 20.08 12.32
C ILE A 18 -59.85 19.66 13.79
N VAL A 19 -58.62 19.73 14.27
CA VAL A 19 -58.27 19.42 15.66
C VAL A 19 -58.91 20.43 16.62
N GLU A 20 -58.92 21.72 16.28
CA GLU A 20 -59.60 22.76 17.07
C GLU A 20 -61.11 22.53 17.14
N LYS A 21 -61.75 22.19 16.01
CA LYS A 21 -63.17 21.79 15.96
C LYS A 21 -63.48 20.60 16.86
N MET A 22 -62.61 19.57 16.84
CA MET A 22 -62.74 18.41 17.72
C MET A 22 -62.66 18.84 19.19
N GLY A 23 -61.75 19.77 19.53
CA GLY A 23 -61.62 20.34 20.88
C GLY A 23 -62.84 21.13 21.35
N GLN A 24 -63.66 21.65 20.43
CA GLN A 24 -64.92 22.34 20.71
C GLN A 24 -66.12 21.39 20.87
N GLY A 25 -65.93 20.07 20.70
CA GLY A 25 -66.97 19.06 20.85
C GLY A 25 -67.83 18.82 19.61
N GLU A 26 -67.44 19.33 18.45
CA GLU A 26 -68.13 19.05 17.19
C GLU A 26 -67.82 17.63 16.66
N GLN A 27 -68.81 16.98 16.03
CA GLN A 27 -68.58 15.71 15.35
C GLN A 27 -67.82 15.91 14.04
N LEU A 28 -66.79 15.07 13.82
CA LEU A 28 -66.04 15.06 12.57
C LEU A 28 -66.76 14.33 11.46
N ARG A 29 -66.70 14.91 10.26
CA ARG A 29 -67.12 14.27 9.02
C ARG A 29 -66.05 13.31 8.52
N THR A 30 -66.45 12.36 7.67
CA THR A 30 -65.55 11.40 7.03
C THR A 30 -64.40 12.07 6.27
N GLU A 31 -64.67 13.20 5.61
CA GLU A 31 -63.65 13.99 4.89
C GLU A 31 -62.60 14.59 5.83
N GLU A 32 -63.03 15.07 7.00
CA GLU A 32 -62.14 15.65 8.01
C GLU A 32 -61.27 14.56 8.64
N MET A 33 -61.82 13.36 8.86
CA MET A 33 -61.05 12.19 9.27
C MET A 33 -60.01 11.77 8.23
N MET A 34 -60.36 11.80 6.93
CA MET A 34 -59.40 11.52 5.85
C MET A 34 -58.25 12.52 5.85
N VAL A 35 -58.51 13.81 6.08
CA VAL A 35 -57.46 14.84 6.18
C VAL A 35 -56.51 14.57 7.35
N LEU A 36 -57.03 14.17 8.52
CA LEU A 36 -56.19 13.80 9.67
C LEU A 36 -55.33 12.56 9.37
N VAL A 37 -55.88 11.55 8.70
CA VAL A 37 -55.12 10.35 8.27
C VAL A 37 -54.02 10.74 7.27
N LEU A 38 -54.33 11.59 6.29
CA LEU A 38 -53.35 12.09 5.33
C LEU A 38 -52.23 12.88 6.01
N LYS A 39 -52.55 13.72 7.00
CA LYS A 39 -51.54 14.44 7.79
C LYS A 39 -50.67 13.49 8.61
N ALA A 40 -51.27 12.49 9.25
CA ALA A 40 -50.52 11.47 9.98
C ALA A 40 -49.58 10.68 9.05
N GLN A 41 -50.05 10.32 7.85
CA GLN A 41 -49.22 9.66 6.83
C GLN A 41 -48.10 10.56 6.31
N SER A 42 -48.37 11.83 5.97
CA SER A 42 -47.34 12.79 5.53
C SER A 42 -46.24 12.94 6.60
N ASN A 43 -46.62 13.15 7.85
CA ASN A 43 -45.66 13.20 8.96
C ASN A 43 -44.87 11.90 9.10
N HIS A 44 -45.53 10.75 8.90
CA HIS A 44 -44.87 9.44 8.91
C HIS A 44 -43.89 9.29 7.73
N PHE A 45 -44.16 9.82 6.54
CA PHE A 45 -43.16 9.79 5.47
C PHE A 45 -41.98 10.74 5.73
N HIS A 46 -42.23 11.90 6.35
CA HIS A 46 -41.18 12.87 6.66
C HIS A 46 -40.17 12.37 7.71
N HIS A 47 -40.63 11.78 8.82
CA HIS A 47 -39.67 11.24 9.81
C HIS A 47 -38.85 10.09 9.23
N LEU A 48 -39.47 9.22 8.40
CA LEU A 48 -38.78 8.09 7.79
C LEU A 48 -37.71 8.55 6.77
N ASP A 49 -37.99 9.58 5.96
CA ASP A 49 -36.97 10.16 5.07
C ASP A 49 -35.82 10.80 5.86
N LEU A 50 -36.13 11.50 6.95
CA LEU A 50 -35.12 12.12 7.81
C LEU A 50 -34.23 11.07 8.48
N ASP A 51 -34.82 10.02 9.05
CA ASP A 51 -34.10 8.93 9.70
C ASP A 51 -33.19 8.20 8.71
N LEU A 52 -33.71 7.87 7.51
CA LEU A 52 -32.90 7.27 6.44
C LEU A 52 -31.73 8.16 6.01
N ARG A 53 -31.94 9.47 5.88
CA ARG A 53 -30.86 10.42 5.55
C ARG A 53 -29.80 10.48 6.64
N ASN A 54 -30.22 10.45 7.90
CA ASN A 54 -29.33 10.45 9.05
C ASN A 54 -28.50 9.15 9.10
N GLU A 55 -29.14 8.00 8.93
CA GLU A 55 -28.47 6.69 8.88
C GLU A 55 -27.48 6.62 7.72
N MET A 56 -27.87 7.06 6.52
CA MET A 56 -26.97 7.09 5.36
C MET A 56 -25.78 8.03 5.57
N THR A 57 -25.99 9.14 6.28
CA THR A 57 -24.92 10.08 6.61
C THR A 57 -23.96 9.48 7.65
N ALA A 58 -24.51 8.82 8.67
CA ALA A 58 -23.72 8.12 9.69
C ALA A 58 -22.90 6.99 9.06
N LEU A 59 -23.54 6.12 8.26
CA LEU A 59 -22.90 5.02 7.54
C LEU A 59 -21.77 5.52 6.64
N ARG A 60 -22.01 6.62 5.90
CA ARG A 60 -20.97 7.24 5.07
C ARG A 60 -19.82 7.76 5.92
N GLY A 61 -20.10 8.36 7.08
CA GLY A 61 -19.10 8.82 8.02
C GLY A 61 -18.24 7.67 8.55
N ASP A 62 -18.87 6.58 8.98
CA ASP A 62 -18.21 5.38 9.50
C ASP A 62 -17.32 4.75 8.43
N PHE A 63 -17.86 4.56 7.22
CA PHE A 63 -17.10 4.03 6.10
C PHE A 63 -15.89 4.92 5.74
N GLN A 64 -16.06 6.24 5.77
CA GLN A 64 -14.95 7.16 5.55
C GLN A 64 -13.89 7.08 6.65
N GLY A 65 -14.31 6.91 7.92
CA GLY A 65 -13.40 6.72 9.05
C GLY A 65 -12.61 5.42 8.95
N GLU A 66 -13.28 4.32 8.63
CA GLU A 66 -12.67 3.01 8.43
C GLU A 66 -11.69 3.03 7.25
N MET A 67 -12.08 3.59 6.11
CA MET A 67 -11.20 3.70 4.94
C MET A 67 -9.98 4.58 5.21
N LYS A 68 -10.12 5.65 6.00
CA LYS A 68 -8.98 6.48 6.42
C LYS A 68 -8.02 5.68 7.30
N THR A 69 -8.56 4.88 8.21
CA THR A 69 -7.76 4.02 9.11
C THR A 69 -7.05 2.93 8.33
N LEU A 70 -7.76 2.23 7.44
CA LEU A 70 -7.20 1.21 6.56
C LEU A 70 -6.07 1.77 5.70
N ARG A 71 -6.27 2.96 5.11
CA ARG A 71 -5.23 3.65 4.33
C ARG A 71 -4.01 4.00 5.18
N GLY A 72 -4.21 4.47 6.42
CA GLY A 72 -3.13 4.75 7.36
C GLY A 72 -2.31 3.51 7.68
N ASN A 73 -2.98 2.42 8.07
CA ASN A 73 -2.33 1.15 8.38
C ASN A 73 -1.53 0.62 7.18
N PHE A 74 -2.09 0.68 5.98
CA PHE A 74 -1.41 0.26 4.76
C PHE A 74 -0.17 1.13 4.46
N GLN A 75 -0.25 2.43 4.69
CA GLN A 75 0.89 3.34 4.51
C GLN A 75 2.01 3.01 5.50
N ASP A 76 1.68 2.72 6.75
CA ASP A 76 2.65 2.35 7.78
C ASP A 76 3.31 1.01 7.47
N GLU A 77 2.53 0.00 7.08
CA GLU A 77 3.06 -1.31 6.69
C GLU A 77 3.99 -1.21 5.47
N MET A 78 3.60 -0.44 4.45
CA MET A 78 4.44 -0.18 3.28
C MET A 78 5.73 0.55 3.64
N LYS A 79 5.69 1.46 4.61
CA LYS A 79 6.89 2.14 5.11
C LYS A 79 7.81 1.14 5.82
N THR A 80 7.28 0.31 6.70
CA THR A 80 8.06 -0.73 7.40
C THR A 80 8.68 -1.71 6.42
N LEU A 81 7.92 -2.17 5.40
CA LEU A 81 8.45 -3.06 4.36
C LEU A 81 9.61 -2.42 3.60
N ARG A 82 9.48 -1.13 3.24
CA ARG A 82 10.55 -0.39 2.56
C ARG A 82 11.80 -0.27 3.43
N GLU A 83 11.64 -0.02 4.72
CA GLU A 83 12.76 0.04 5.67
C GLU A 83 13.46 -1.32 5.84
N ASP A 84 12.71 -2.41 5.96
CA ASP A 84 13.30 -3.77 6.01
C ASP A 84 14.05 -4.10 4.72
N MET A 85 13.46 -3.76 3.57
CA MET A 85 14.07 -3.96 2.27
C MET A 85 15.40 -3.20 2.16
N ASN A 86 15.46 -1.94 2.59
CA ASN A 86 16.69 -1.16 2.61
C ASN A 86 17.77 -1.82 3.49
N LYS A 87 17.42 -2.28 4.70
CA LYS A 87 18.36 -2.98 5.58
C LYS A 87 18.91 -4.26 4.96
N ARG A 88 18.06 -5.02 4.26
CA ARG A 88 18.48 -6.22 3.53
C ARG A 88 19.43 -5.87 2.39
N PHE A 89 19.16 -4.81 1.64
CA PHE A 89 20.07 -4.33 0.59
C PHE A 89 21.42 -3.89 1.15
N GLU A 90 21.46 -3.11 2.23
CA GLU A 90 22.72 -2.74 2.90
C GLU A 90 23.53 -3.98 3.35
N ASN A 91 22.84 -5.02 3.83
CA ASN A 91 23.50 -6.27 4.20
C ASN A 91 24.05 -7.03 2.97
N VAL A 92 23.33 -6.98 1.84
CA VAL A 92 23.79 -7.52 0.56
C VAL A 92 25.05 -6.77 0.09
N ASP A 93 25.06 -5.44 0.16
CA ASP A 93 26.21 -4.62 -0.21
C ASP A 93 27.45 -4.99 0.61
N LYS A 94 27.31 -5.12 1.94
CA LYS A 94 28.41 -5.59 2.82
C LYS A 94 28.95 -6.97 2.44
N ARG A 95 28.07 -7.88 2.02
CA ARG A 95 28.49 -9.22 1.56
C ARG A 95 29.26 -9.13 0.24
N PHE A 96 28.85 -8.25 -0.68
CA PHE A 96 29.58 -8.00 -1.92
C PHE A 96 30.95 -7.39 -1.64
N GLU A 97 31.07 -6.39 -0.77
CA GLU A 97 32.38 -5.86 -0.36
C GLU A 97 33.30 -6.95 0.23
N SER A 98 32.74 -7.87 1.02
CA SER A 98 33.50 -9.00 1.54
C SER A 98 33.93 -9.98 0.45
N ILE A 99 33.13 -10.15 -0.62
CA ILE A 99 33.47 -10.98 -1.77
C ILE A 99 34.60 -10.32 -2.57
N ASP A 100 34.53 -9.02 -2.80
CA ASP A 100 35.58 -8.26 -3.51
C ASP A 100 36.93 -8.40 -2.80
N LYS A 101 36.98 -8.25 -1.47
CA LYS A 101 38.20 -8.47 -0.67
C LYS A 101 38.76 -9.89 -0.83
N ARG A 102 37.89 -10.91 -0.97
CA ARG A 102 38.33 -12.29 -1.21
C ARG A 102 38.89 -12.44 -2.61
N PHE A 103 38.30 -11.81 -3.63
CA PHE A 103 38.83 -11.80 -4.98
C PHE A 103 40.20 -11.12 -5.04
N GLU A 104 40.38 -9.96 -4.41
CA GLU A 104 41.70 -9.32 -4.32
C GLU A 104 42.76 -10.23 -3.66
N SER A 105 42.37 -10.99 -2.63
CA SER A 105 43.26 -11.97 -2.00
C SER A 105 43.60 -13.12 -2.94
N VAL A 106 42.64 -13.59 -3.73
CA VAL A 106 42.84 -14.62 -4.76
C VAL A 106 43.78 -14.11 -5.86
N ASP A 107 43.60 -12.89 -6.35
CA ASP A 107 44.47 -12.27 -7.36
C ASP A 107 45.92 -12.19 -6.87
N LYS A 108 46.14 -11.74 -5.63
CA LYS A 108 47.49 -11.72 -5.03
C LYS A 108 48.13 -13.11 -4.96
N ARG A 109 47.34 -14.16 -4.68
CA ARG A 109 47.85 -15.54 -4.67
C ARG A 109 48.18 -16.01 -6.08
N PHE A 110 47.36 -15.67 -7.07
CA PHE A 110 47.64 -15.99 -8.48
C PHE A 110 48.91 -15.28 -8.96
N GLU A 111 49.12 -14.00 -8.65
CA GLU A 111 50.37 -13.30 -8.97
C GLU A 111 51.59 -14.01 -8.38
N GLN A 112 51.50 -14.48 -7.13
CA GLN A 112 52.59 -15.23 -6.50
C GLN A 112 52.86 -16.56 -7.20
N VAL A 113 51.82 -17.26 -7.65
CA VAL A 113 51.95 -18.51 -8.41
C VAL A 113 52.62 -18.23 -9.77
N ILE A 114 52.17 -17.21 -10.49
CA ILE A 114 52.75 -16.80 -11.78
C ILE A 114 54.24 -16.50 -11.61
N ARG A 115 54.63 -15.69 -10.61
CA ARG A 115 56.06 -15.40 -10.34
C ARG A 115 56.90 -16.65 -10.05
N ARG A 116 56.32 -17.66 -9.40
CA ARG A 116 57.01 -18.95 -9.16
C ARG A 116 57.17 -19.74 -10.46
N ILE A 117 56.15 -19.77 -11.30
CA ILE A 117 56.17 -20.42 -12.61
C ILE A 117 57.20 -19.74 -13.52
N ASP A 118 57.21 -18.41 -13.59
CA ASP A 118 58.19 -17.65 -14.39
C ASP A 118 59.63 -17.95 -13.96
N ARG A 119 59.88 -17.95 -12.64
CA ARG A 119 61.18 -18.32 -12.09
C ARG A 119 61.54 -19.75 -12.49
N PHE A 120 60.63 -20.70 -12.33
CA PHE A 120 60.86 -22.10 -12.70
C PHE A 120 61.19 -22.25 -14.19
N MET A 121 60.46 -21.57 -15.07
CA MET A 121 60.69 -21.55 -16.52
C MET A 121 62.06 -20.97 -16.88
N PHE A 122 62.46 -19.88 -16.21
CA PHE A 122 63.79 -19.30 -16.44
C PHE A 122 64.92 -20.27 -16.05
N TRP A 123 64.83 -20.91 -14.89
CA TRP A 123 65.85 -21.88 -14.45
C TRP A 123 65.88 -23.14 -15.32
N SER A 124 64.73 -23.67 -15.73
CA SER A 124 64.68 -24.88 -16.57
C SER A 124 65.26 -24.63 -17.96
N LEU A 125 64.99 -23.46 -18.56
CA LEU A 125 65.64 -23.04 -19.81
C LEU A 125 67.15 -22.92 -19.65
N GLY A 126 67.62 -22.28 -18.57
CA GLY A 126 69.05 -22.15 -18.26
C GLY A 126 69.76 -23.50 -18.14
N ILE A 127 69.16 -24.46 -17.41
CA ILE A 127 69.69 -25.82 -17.27
C ILE A 127 69.72 -26.53 -18.64
N THR A 128 68.65 -26.40 -19.43
CA THR A 128 68.56 -27.03 -20.76
C THR A 128 69.65 -26.50 -21.70
N VAL A 129 69.86 -25.19 -21.74
CA VAL A 129 70.92 -24.56 -22.55
C VAL A 129 72.32 -24.97 -22.05
N ALA A 130 72.56 -24.97 -20.74
CA ALA A 130 73.83 -25.38 -20.18
C ALA A 130 74.16 -26.85 -20.49
N ALA A 131 73.17 -27.74 -20.38
CA ALA A 131 73.32 -29.14 -20.76
C ALA A 131 73.64 -29.29 -22.26
N ALA A 132 72.94 -28.56 -23.14
CA ALA A 132 73.21 -28.58 -24.58
C ALA A 132 74.64 -28.08 -24.91
N VAL A 133 75.09 -26.98 -24.30
CA VAL A 133 76.46 -26.46 -24.47
C VAL A 133 77.51 -27.46 -23.98
N PHE A 134 77.27 -28.07 -22.81
CA PHE A 134 78.17 -29.09 -22.25
C PHE A 134 78.34 -30.28 -23.20
N VAL A 135 77.23 -30.80 -23.75
CA VAL A 135 77.25 -31.89 -24.73
C VAL A 135 78.04 -31.50 -25.98
N VAL A 136 77.81 -30.30 -26.53
CA VAL A 136 78.52 -29.82 -27.73
C VAL A 136 80.03 -29.66 -27.47
N ASN A 137 80.43 -29.13 -26.32
CA ASN A 137 81.84 -28.98 -25.97
C ASN A 137 82.52 -30.34 -25.75
N TYR A 138 81.86 -31.28 -25.07
CA TYR A 138 82.39 -32.63 -24.85
C TYR A 138 82.61 -33.36 -26.18
N LEU A 139 81.65 -33.27 -27.11
CA LEU A 139 81.76 -33.85 -28.45
C LEU A 139 82.84 -33.20 -29.34
N LYS A 140 83.30 -31.98 -29.03
CA LYS A 140 84.39 -31.31 -29.76
C LYS A 140 85.78 -31.61 -29.18
N VAL A 141 85.86 -31.99 -27.91
CA VAL A 141 87.11 -32.27 -27.19
C VAL A 141 87.47 -33.76 -27.24
N ALA A 142 86.47 -34.64 -27.40
CA ALA A 142 86.64 -36.05 -27.74
C ALA A 142 86.91 -36.24 -29.24
#